data_AF-A0A957IVE9-F1
#
_entry.id   AF-A0A957IVE9-F1
#
_cell.length_a   1.000
_cell.length_b   1.000
_cell.length_c   1.000
_cell.angle_alpha   90.00
_cell.angle_beta   90.00
_cell.angle_gamma   90.00
#
_symmetry.space_group_name_H-M   'P 1'
#
loop_
_entity.id
_entity.type
_entity.pdbx_description
1 polymer ?
#
loop_
_entity_poly.entity_id
_entity_poly.type
_entity_poly.pdbx_seq_one_letter_code
_entity_poly.pdbx_strand_id
1 'polypeptide(L)'
;MPPLIRTENLHRHYQMGQETVRALNGVNLEIERGAFAGIIGPSGSGKSTLLYLFGGLDHPTRGRIWVEDTDISQLDEDQLAKF
;
A
#
# COMPACT_ATOMS: atom_id res chain seq x y z
N MET A 1 -8.14 11.75 -16.15
CA MET A 1 -6.76 11.76 -15.59
C MET A 1 -6.60 10.47 -14.82
N PRO A 2 -5.41 9.84 -14.80
CA PRO A 2 -5.19 8.70 -13.92
C PRO A 2 -5.27 9.16 -12.45
N PRO A 3 -5.75 8.27 -11.54
CA PRO A 3 -5.75 8.57 -10.11
C PRO A 3 -4.33 8.82 -9.59
N LEU A 4 -4.20 9.58 -8.50
CA LEU A 4 -2.91 9.82 -7.83
C LEU A 4 -2.37 8.55 -7.18
N ILE A 5 -3.24 7.76 -6.54
CA ILE A 5 -2.87 6.47 -5.97
C ILE A 5 -3.84 5.43 -6.50
N ARG A 6 -3.31 4.29 -6.95
CA ARG A 6 -4.11 3.12 -7.34
C ARG A 6 -3.54 1.87 -6.71
N THR A 7 -4.39 0.99 -6.19
CA THR A 7 -3.97 -0.33 -5.72
C THR A 7 -4.73 -1.42 -6.45
N GLU A 8 -4.04 -2.51 -6.76
CA GLU A 8 -4.63 -3.68 -7.38
C GLU A 8 -4.31 -4.93 -6.57
N ASN A 9 -5.36 -5.51 -5.99
CA ASN A 9 -5.35 -6.70 -5.16
C ASN A 9 -4.19 -6.67 -4.15
N LEU A 10 -4.08 -5.57 -3.39
CA LEU A 10 -2.95 -5.31 -2.51
C LEU A 10 -3.03 -6.17 -1.24
N HIS A 11 -1.99 -6.94 -0.97
CA HIS A 11 -1.82 -7.74 0.25
C HIS A 11 -0.55 -7.34 0.98
N ARG A 12 -0.62 -7.39 2.31
CA ARG A 12 0.54 -7.35 3.18
C ARG A 12 0.32 -8.31 4.32
N HIS A 13 1.03 -9.43 4.25
CA HIS A 13 1.00 -10.48 5.25
C HIS A 13 2.31 -10.50 6.03
N TYR A 14 2.23 -10.48 7.36
CA TYR A 14 3.38 -10.58 8.24
C TYR A 14 3.44 -11.98 8.84
N GLN A 15 4.58 -12.65 8.71
CA GLN A 15 4.80 -13.94 9.36
C GLN A 15 5.26 -13.71 10.81
N MET A 16 4.43 -14.12 11.77
CA MET A 16 4.67 -14.00 13.21
C MET A 16 4.81 -15.40 13.79
N GLY A 17 6.03 -15.96 13.71
CA GLY A 17 6.29 -17.33 14.11
C GLY A 17 5.54 -18.32 13.21
N GLN A 18 4.59 -19.07 13.79
CA GLN A 18 3.74 -20.03 13.06
C GLN A 18 2.48 -19.40 12.48
N GLU A 19 2.14 -18.17 12.86
CA GLU A 19 0.93 -17.50 12.41
C GLU A 19 1.22 -16.48 11.31
N THR A 20 0.27 -16.30 10.40
CA THR A 20 0.31 -15.26 9.37
C THR A 20 -0.72 -14.20 9.68
N VAL A 21 -0.27 -12.99 10.03
CA VAL A 21 -1.12 -11.82 10.22
C VAL A 21 -1.38 -11.15 8.88
N ARG A 22 -2.63 -11.15 8.43
CA ARG A 22 -3.04 -10.54 7.16
C ARG A 22 -3.45 -9.09 7.38
N ALA A 23 -2.48 -8.19 7.49
CA ALA A 23 -2.74 -6.78 7.74
C ALA A 23 -3.54 -6.12 6.61
N LEU A 24 -3.21 -6.44 5.36
CA LEU A 24 -4.03 -6.13 4.17
C LEU A 24 -4.30 -7.42 3.40
N ASN A 25 -5.54 -7.60 2.94
CA ASN A 25 -5.99 -8.83 2.29
C ASN A 25 -6.85 -8.54 1.05
N GLY A 26 -6.23 -8.03 -0.01
CA GLY A 26 -6.87 -7.79 -1.32
C GLY A 26 -7.51 -6.42 -1.45
N VAL A 27 -6.81 -5.36 -1.03
CA VAL A 27 -7.31 -3.99 -1.10
C VAL A 27 -7.21 -3.44 -2.53
N ASN A 28 -8.34 -2.96 -3.05
CA ASN A 28 -8.45 -2.24 -4.31
C ASN A 28 -9.04 -0.86 -4.02
N LEU A 29 -8.30 0.19 -4.35
CA LEU A 29 -8.75 1.57 -4.18
C LEU A 29 -8.09 2.48 -5.21
N GLU A 30 -8.73 3.62 -5.43
CA GLU A 30 -8.24 4.72 -6.23
C GLU A 30 -8.43 6.02 -5.44
N ILE A 31 -7.39 6.86 -5.41
CA ILE A 31 -7.43 8.20 -4.79
C ILE A 31 -7.12 9.20 -5.89
N GLU A 32 -8.10 10.05 -6.19
CA GLU A 32 -7.98 11.07 -7.24
C GLU A 32 -7.01 12.19 -6.85
N ARG A 33 -6.41 12.84 -7.86
CA ARG A 33 -5.57 14.02 -7.65
C ARG A 33 -6.38 15.13 -6.98
N GLY A 34 -5.80 15.73 -5.94
CA GLY A 34 -6.45 16.80 -5.15
C GLY A 34 -7.49 16.30 -4.14
N ALA A 35 -7.67 14.98 -3.98
CA ALA A 35 -8.56 14.44 -2.96
C ALA A 35 -8.08 14.74 -1.54
N PHE A 36 -9.02 15.09 -0.66
CA PHE A 36 -8.82 15.11 0.78
C PHE A 36 -9.53 13.89 1.37
N ALA A 37 -8.78 12.85 1.72
CA ALA A 37 -9.31 11.57 2.16
C ALA A 37 -8.77 11.18 3.55
N GLY A 38 -9.57 10.46 4.32
CA GLY A 38 -9.20 9.89 5.61
C GLY A 38 -9.43 8.38 5.65
N ILE A 39 -8.49 7.64 6.24
CA ILE A 39 -8.63 6.19 6.47
C ILE A 39 -9.05 5.98 7.92
N ILE A 40 -10.25 5.44 8.12
CA ILE A 40 -10.86 5.24 9.44
C ILE A 40 -11.11 3.75 9.67
N GLY A 41 -10.90 3.29 10.90
CA GLY A 41 -11.14 1.90 11.29
C GLY A 41 -10.54 1.57 12.66
N PRO A 42 -10.93 0.45 13.29
CA PRO A 42 -10.43 0.02 14.60
C PRO A 42 -8.91 -0.13 14.65
N SER A 43 -8.31 -0.09 15.84
CA SER A 43 -6.89 -0.43 15.99
C SER A 43 -6.61 -1.82 15.42
N GLY A 44 -5.47 -2.00 14.74
CA GLY A 44 -5.10 -3.26 14.09
C GLY A 44 -5.72 -3.53 12.72
N SER A 45 -6.62 -2.67 12.21
CA SER A 45 -7.30 -2.90 10.91
C SER A 45 -6.42 -2.69 9.66
N GLY A 46 -5.10 -2.53 9.79
CA GLY A 46 -4.18 -2.35 8.66
C GLY A 46 -4.00 -0.92 8.13
N LYS A 47 -4.56 0.11 8.79
CA LYS A 47 -4.46 1.52 8.31
C LYS A 47 -3.02 2.01 8.17
N SER A 48 -2.21 1.86 9.23
CA SER A 48 -0.81 2.28 9.20
C SER A 48 -0.02 1.47 8.18
N THR A 49 -0.31 0.17 8.04
CA THR A 49 0.27 -0.67 6.99
C THR A 49 -0.04 -0.14 5.60
N LEU A 50 -1.29 0.26 5.32
CA LEU A 50 -1.66 0.85 4.03
C LEU A 50 -0.89 2.15 3.77
N LEU A 51 -0.79 3.03 4.77
CA LEU A 51 -0.03 4.28 4.66
C LEU A 51 1.48 4.04 4.48
N TYR A 52 2.05 3.01 5.10
CA TYR A 52 3.47 2.67 4.93
C TYR A 52 3.76 2.20 3.49
N LEU A 53 2.88 1.38 2.92
CA LEU A 53 3.00 0.97 1.51
C LEU A 53 2.86 2.16 0.57
N PHE A 54 1.96 3.11 0.87
CA PHE A 54 1.79 4.32 0.05
C PHE A 54 3.04 5.21 0.08
N GLY A 55 3.69 5.29 1.24
CA GLY A 55 4.92 6.05 1.42
C GLY A 55 6.19 5.34 0.95
N GLY A 56 6.09 4.15 0.35
CA GLY A 56 7.26 3.39 -0.08
C GLY A 56 8.16 2.92 1.07
N LEU A 57 7.62 2.85 2.30
CA LEU A 57 8.37 2.46 3.50
C LEU A 57 8.37 0.93 3.72
N ASP A 58 7.59 0.21 2.91
CA ASP A 58 7.44 -1.24 2.96
C ASP A 58 6.94 -1.75 1.60
N HIS A 59 7.06 -3.05 1.34
CA HIS A 59 6.63 -3.68 0.09
C HIS A 59 5.35 -4.51 0.26
N PRO A 60 4.47 -4.59 -0.74
CA PRO A 60 3.37 -5.54 -0.67
C PRO A 60 3.89 -6.98 -0.69
N THR A 61 3.22 -7.91 0.00
CA THR A 61 3.49 -9.34 -0.19
C THR A 61 2.93 -9.85 -1.51
N ARG A 62 1.88 -9.20 -2.03
CA ARG A 62 1.27 -9.46 -3.34
C ARG A 62 0.48 -8.25 -3.77
N GLY A 63 0.30 -8.10 -5.08
CA GLY A 63 -0.48 -7.03 -5.67
C GLY A 63 0.41 -5.86 -6.04
N ARG A 64 -0.21 -4.77 -6.46
CA ARG A 64 0.51 -3.60 -7.00
C ARG A 64 -0.03 -2.32 -6.43
N ILE A 65 0.86 -1.33 -6.37
CA ILE A 65 0.54 0.03 -5.98
C ILE A 65 1.21 0.98 -6.96
N TRP A 66 0.41 1.89 -7.50
CA TRP A 66 0.88 2.99 -8.30
C TRP A 66 0.74 4.29 -7.52
N VAL A 67 1.78 5.10 -7.58
CA VAL A 67 1.75 6.52 -7.20
C VAL A 67 2.06 7.31 -8.45
N GLU A 68 1.11 8.15 -8.84
CA GLU A 68 1.04 8.73 -10.19
C GLU A 68 1.06 7.62 -11.26
N ASP A 69 2.06 7.65 -12.15
CA ASP A 69 2.22 6.69 -13.24
C ASP A 69 3.29 5.62 -12.92
N THR A 70 3.84 5.63 -11.70
CA THR A 70 4.93 4.72 -11.28
C THR A 70 4.41 3.58 -10.43
N ASP A 71 4.67 2.34 -10.84
CA ASP A 71 4.42 1.15 -10.02
C ASP A 71 5.51 1.02 -8.94
N ILE A 72 5.27 1.65 -7.78
CA ILE A 72 6.25 1.67 -6.68
C ILE A 72 6.43 0.28 -6.04
N SER A 73 5.55 -0.69 -6.33
CA SER A 73 5.68 -2.06 -5.81
C SER A 73 6.85 -2.84 -6.42
N GLN A 74 7.36 -2.38 -7.57
CA GLN A 74 8.47 -3.01 -8.29
C GLN A 74 9.82 -2.34 -8.04
N LEU A 75 9.83 -1.22 -7.32
CA LEU A 75 11.06 -0.50 -6.99
C LEU A 75 11.80 -1.21 -5.86
N ASP A 76 13.13 -1.16 -5.87
CA ASP A 76 13.94 -1.52 -4.72
C ASP A 76 14.04 -0.36 -3.69
N GLU A 77 14.69 -0.61 -2.56
CA GLU A 77 14.81 0.40 -1.48
C GLU A 77 15.55 1.67 -1.94
N ASP A 78 16.58 1.54 -2.76
CA ASP A 78 17.36 2.67 -3.27
C ASP A 78 16.56 3.51 -4.27
N GLN A 79 15.70 2.86 -5.06
CA GLN A 79 14.77 3.52 -5.97
C GLN A 79 13.64 4.21 -5.22
N LEU A 80 13.07 3.57 -4.19
CA LEU A 80 12.03 4.16 -3.34
C LEU A 80 12.54 5.38 -2.57
N ALA A 81 13.79 5.34 -2.09
CA ALA A 81 14.39 6.47 -1.38
C ALA A 81 14.64 7.71 -2.27
N LYS A 82 14.69 7.52 -3.61
CA LYS A 82 14.91 8.58 -4.61
C LYS A 82 13.62 9.05 -5.28
N PHE A 83 12.51 8.36 -5.04
CA PHE A 83 11.19 8.69 -5.55
C PHE A 83 10.58 9.83 -4.74
#